data_AF-A0A2H9QBJ2-F1
#
_entry.id   AF-A0A2H9QBJ2-F1
#
_cell.length_a   1.000
_cell.length_b   1.000
_cell.length_c   1.000
_cell.angle_alpha   90.00
_cell.angle_beta   90.00
_cell.angle_gamma   90.00
#
_symmetry.space_group_name_H-M   'P 1'
#
loop_
_entity.id
_entity.type
_entity.pdbx_description
1 polymer ?
#
loop_
_entity_poly.entity_id
_entity_poly.type
_entity_poly.pdbx_seq_one_letter_code
_entity_poly.pdbx_strand_id
1 'polypeptide(L)' 'MVKQAMTVNVEQDVLEQFRALVAKIYGGNKGTLGKAISESMLLWMNKQTNNYEKGARALMRKGAHLGGFTYSKRDELYD' A
#
# COMPACT_ATOMS: atom_id res chain seq x y z
N MET A 1 3.53 16.74 -16.84
CA MET A 1 3.15 15.51 -16.11
C MET A 1 2.86 14.42 -17.14
N VAL A 2 3.61 13.32 -17.13
CA VAL A 2 3.45 12.22 -18.10
C VAL A 2 2.29 11.34 -17.65
N LYS A 3 1.34 11.04 -18.55
CA LYS A 3 0.24 10.11 -18.28
C LYS A 3 0.57 8.76 -18.94
N GLN A 4 0.38 7.68 -18.20
CA GLN A 4 0.49 6.31 -18.72
C GLN A 4 -0.89 5.65 -18.68
N ALA A 5 -1.18 4.82 -19.69
CA ALA A 5 -2.42 4.06 -19.75
C ALA A 5 -2.17 2.63 -19.28
N MET A 6 -3.13 2.07 -18.57
CA MET A 6 -3.12 0.66 -18.16
C MET A 6 -4.52 0.09 -18.30
N THR A 7 -4.60 -1.21 -18.56
CA THR A 7 -5.85 -1.96 -18.57
C THR A 7 -5.89 -2.85 -17.34
N VAL A 8 -7.01 -2.82 -16.62
CA VAL A 8 -7.23 -3.64 -15.42
C VAL A 8 -8.61 -4.26 -15.49
N ASN A 9 -8.69 -5.51 -15.05
CA ASN A 9 -9.96 -6.19 -14.83
C ASN A 9 -10.42 -5.90 -13.40
N VAL A 10 -11.68 -5.56 -13.25
CA VAL A 10 -12.33 -5.24 -11.97
C VAL A 10 -13.72 -5.83 -12.00
N GLU A 11 -14.22 -6.22 -10.83
CA GLU A 11 -15.59 -6.67 -10.69
C GLU A 11 -16.56 -5.57 -11.16
N GLN A 12 -17.60 -5.99 -11.88
CA GLN A 12 -18.51 -5.07 -12.55
C GLN A 12 -19.27 -4.18 -11.54
N ASP A 13 -19.74 -4.77 -10.46
CA ASP A 13 -20.46 -4.08 -9.39
C ASP A 13 -19.59 -3.02 -8.70
N VAL A 14 -18.31 -3.32 -8.48
CA VAL A 14 -17.32 -2.38 -7.93
C VAL A 14 -17.11 -1.22 -8.89
N LEU A 15 -16.98 -1.50 -10.19
CA LEU A 15 -16.79 -0.45 -11.21
C LEU A 15 -18.00 0.48 -11.31
N GLU A 16 -19.21 -0.07 -11.25
CA GLU A 16 -20.46 0.70 -11.30
C GLU A 16 -20.59 1.62 -10.07
N GLN A 17 -20.39 1.08 -8.87
CA GLN A 17 -20.43 1.86 -7.63
C GLN A 17 -19.37 2.96 -7.62
N PHE A 18 -18.15 2.63 -8.08
CA PHE A 18 -17.06 3.59 -8.16
C PHE A 18 -17.38 4.74 -9.12
N ARG A 19 -17.91 4.44 -10.32
CA ARG A 19 -18.33 5.46 -11.29
C ARG A 19 -19.43 6.36 -10.74
N ALA A 20 -20.43 5.80 -10.07
CA ALA A 20 -21.50 6.57 -9.45
C ALA A 20 -20.97 7.54 -8.37
N LEU A 21 -20.03 7.07 -7.54
CA LEU A 21 -19.39 7.90 -6.53
C LEU A 21 -18.55 9.02 -7.15
N VAL A 22 -17.75 8.70 -8.17
CA VAL A 22 -16.94 9.70 -8.90
C VAL A 22 -17.82 10.75 -9.54
N ALA A 23 -18.93 10.36 -10.17
CA ALA A 23 -19.89 11.29 -10.76
C ALA A 23 -20.51 12.22 -9.70
N LYS A 24 -20.78 11.70 -8.49
CA LYS A 24 -21.32 12.49 -7.38
C LYS A 24 -20.33 13.51 -6.81
N ILE A 25 -19.04 13.15 -6.73
CA ILE A 25 -17.99 14.00 -6.15
C ILE A 25 -17.47 15.03 -7.16
N TYR A 26 -17.17 14.58 -8.39
CA TYR A 26 -16.44 15.36 -9.38
C TYR A 26 -17.31 15.83 -10.57
N GLY A 27 -18.57 15.38 -10.64
CA GLY A 27 -19.45 15.60 -11.79
C GLY A 27 -19.11 14.71 -12.99
N GLY A 28 -19.83 14.92 -14.09
CA GLY A 28 -19.71 14.14 -15.34
C GLY A 28 -18.59 14.58 -16.29
N ASN A 29 -17.55 15.26 -15.80
CA ASN A 29 -16.52 15.85 -16.65
C ASN A 29 -15.51 14.81 -17.18
N LYS A 30 -15.00 15.04 -18.39
CA LYS A 30 -13.98 14.17 -19.00
C LYS A 30 -12.72 14.14 -18.13
N GLY A 31 -12.26 12.95 -17.77
CA GLY A 31 -11.02 12.73 -17.01
C GLY A 31 -11.16 12.64 -15.49
N THR A 32 -12.36 12.81 -14.94
CA THR A 32 -12.62 12.65 -13.50
C THR A 32 -12.36 11.23 -13.01
N LEU A 33 -12.71 10.21 -13.81
CA LEU A 33 -12.45 8.81 -13.49
C LEU A 33 -10.95 8.52 -13.38
N GLY A 34 -10.14 9.04 -14.30
CA GLY A 34 -8.68 8.88 -14.26
C GLY A 34 -8.08 9.52 -13.01
N LYS A 35 -8.55 10.73 -12.65
CA LYS A 35 -8.14 11.41 -11.41
C LYS A 35 -8.49 10.58 -10.18
N ALA A 36 -9.72 10.08 -10.09
CA ALA A 36 -10.17 9.27 -8.97
C ALA A 36 -9.39 7.95 -8.84
N ILE A 37 -9.03 7.31 -9.96
CA ILE A 37 -8.16 6.11 -9.94
C ILE A 37 -6.77 6.46 -9.41
N SER A 38 -6.16 7.56 -9.88
CA SER A 38 -4.84 7.98 -9.39
C SER A 38 -4.85 8.29 -7.88
N GLU A 39 -5.89 8.96 -7.39
CA GLU A 39 -6.07 9.24 -5.96
C GLU A 39 -6.26 7.94 -5.15
N SER A 40 -7.06 7.01 -5.66
CA SER A 40 -7.30 5.71 -5.02
C SER A 40 -6.02 4.89 -4.92
N MET A 41 -5.19 4.89 -5.97
CA MET A 41 -3.88 4.24 -5.98
C MET A 41 -2.93 4.86 -4.96
N LEU A 42 -2.87 6.19 -4.88
CA LEU A 42 -2.05 6.89 -3.89
C LEU A 42 -2.47 6.53 -2.46
N LEU A 43 -3.78 6.54 -2.19
CA LEU A 43 -4.33 6.18 -0.89
C LEU A 43 -4.02 4.72 -0.53
N TRP A 44 -4.14 3.80 -1.48
CA TRP A 44 -3.81 2.41 -1.28
C TRP A 44 -2.33 2.22 -1.00
N MET A 45 -1.43 2.84 -1.77
CA MET A 45 0.01 2.80 -1.53
C MET A 45 0.35 3.32 -0.14
N ASN A 46 -0.18 4.48 0.25
CA ASN A 46 0.05 5.04 1.59
C ASN A 46 -0.45 4.11 2.70
N LYS A 47 -1.61 3.47 2.51
CA LYS A 47 -2.14 2.48 3.45
C LYS A 47 -1.20 1.28 3.57
N GLN A 48 -0.69 0.76 2.45
CA GLN A 48 0.19 -0.41 2.47
C GLN A 48 1.59 -0.10 3.00
N THR A 49 2.18 1.06 2.68
CA THR A 49 3.45 1.52 3.26
C THR A 49 3.36 1.58 4.77
N ASN A 50 2.29 2.21 5.30
CA ASN A 50 2.07 2.27 6.74
C ASN A 50 1.91 0.89 7.38
N ASN A 51 1.22 -0.03 6.72
CA ASN A 51 1.06 -1.40 7.22
C ASN A 51 2.38 -2.17 7.21
N TYR A 52 3.16 -2.04 6.15
CA TYR A 52 4.48 -2.65 6.02
C TYR A 52 5.44 -2.11 7.08
N GLU A 53 5.50 -0.80 7.28
CA GLU A 53 6.33 -0.18 8.31
C GLU A 53 5.92 -0.60 9.72
N LYS A 54 4.62 -0.70 10.00
CA LYS A 54 4.13 -1.23 11.28
C LYS A 54 4.52 -2.70 11.48
N GLY A 55 4.42 -3.51 10.43
CA GLY A 55 4.87 -4.90 10.44
C GLY A 55 6.38 -5.02 10.68
N ALA A 56 7.18 -4.25 9.97
CA ALA A 56 8.63 -4.19 10.12
C ALA A 56 9.04 -3.72 11.53
N ARG A 57 8.38 -2.69 12.08
CA ARG A 57 8.59 -2.25 13.47
C ARG A 57 8.18 -3.32 14.49
N ALA A 58 7.10 -4.04 14.25
CA ALA A 58 6.68 -5.15 15.10
C ALA A 58 7.70 -6.31 15.08
N LEU A 59 8.26 -6.62 13.91
CA LEU A 59 9.35 -7.60 13.76
C LEU A 59 10.63 -7.13 14.46
N MET A 60 11.03 -5.86 14.31
CA MET A 60 12.17 -5.28 15.03
C MET A 60 11.97 -5.30 16.54
N ARG A 61 10.77 -4.97 17.04
CA ARG A 61 10.44 -5.09 18.47
C ARG A 61 10.48 -6.52 18.97
N LYS A 62 9.96 -7.48 18.19
CA LYS A 62 10.08 -8.91 18.53
C LYS A 62 11.54 -9.36 18.56
N GLY A 63 12.35 -8.96 17.57
CA GLY A 63 13.80 -9.18 17.56
C GLY A 63 14.52 -8.57 18.76
N ALA A 64 14.15 -7.35 19.17
CA ALA A 64 14.68 -6.70 20.36
C ALA A 64 14.26 -7.39 21.67
N HIS A 65 13.09 -8.06 21.70
CA HIS A 65 12.62 -8.87 22.82
C HIS A 65 13.19 -10.29 22.86
N LEU A 66 13.84 -10.78 21.80
CA LEU A 66 14.50 -12.09 21.78
C LEU A 66 15.82 -12.13 22.58
N GLY A 67 16.10 -11.08 23.36
CA GLY A 67 17.35 -10.93 24.09
C GLY A 67 18.49 -10.64 23.11
N GLY A 68 19.45 -9.80 23.50
CA GLY A 68 20.64 -9.59 22.70
C GLY A 68 21.38 -10.91 22.55
N PHE A 69 21.21 -11.60 21.43
CA PHE A 69 22.21 -12.54 20.94
C PHE A 69 23.42 -11.73 20.50
N THR A 70 24.15 -11.21 21.48
CA THR A 70 25.42 -10.50 21.31
C THR A 70 26.52 -11.53 21.18
N TYR A 71 26.45 -12.40 20.18
CA TYR A 71 27.66 -13.04 19.70
C TYR A 71 28.43 -11.98 18.93
N SER A 72 29.33 -11.31 19.63
CA SER A 72 30.19 -10.28 19.04
C SER A 72 31.29 -10.91 18.17
N LYS A 73 31.50 -12.23 18.30
CA LYS A 73 32.44 -13.03 17.51
C LYS A 73 31.82 -14.36 17.11
N ARG A 74 32.21 -14.83 15.91
CA ARG A 74 31.71 -16.04 15.23
C ARG A 74 32.04 -17.35 15.97
N ASP A 75 33.01 -17.32 16.87
CA ASP A 75 33.52 -18.50 17.58
C ASP A 75 32.64 -18.92 18.77
N GLU A 76 31.66 -18.08 19.17
CA GLU A 76 30.74 -18.35 20.27
C GLU A 76 29.47 -19.12 19.82
N LEU A 77 29.38 -19.47 18.53
CA LEU A 77 28.18 -20.09 17.92
C LEU A 77 28.22 -21.63 17.90
N TYR A 78 29.32 -22.25 18.35
CA TYR A 78 29.48 -23.71 18.36
C TYR A 78 30.06 -24.17 19.69
N ASP A 79 29.21 -24.80 20.51
CA ASP A 79 29.60 -25.85 21.46
C ASP A 79 29.23 -27.22 20.85
#